data_AF-A0A7R9Y811-F1
#
_entry.id   AF-A0A7R9Y811-F1
#
_cell.length_a   1.000
_cell.length_b   1.000
_cell.length_c   1.000
_cell.angle_alpha   90.00
_cell.angle_beta   90.00
_cell.angle_gamma   90.00
#
_symmetry.space_group_name_H-M   'P 1'
#
loop_
_entity.id
_entity.type
_entity.pdbx_description
1 polymer ?
#
loop_
_entity_poly.entity_id
_entity_poly.type
_entity_poly.pdbx_seq_one_letter_code
_entity_poly.pdbx_strand_id
1 'polypeptide(L)'
;MAAMQYNFKKITHVPTAKDFIDVVLSRTQRQTPTVVHRGYAITRIRAFYMRKVKFTQTSWNEKLTRILEDFPRVDDIHPFYSDLLNVLYDKDHYKLALGQLNTAKNIIDKIAKDYVKLLKYGDSLYRCKQLKRAALGRMCTIMKKHAASLAYLEQVRQHMSRLPSIDPNTRTILVCGYPNVGKSSFMNKVTRADVEVQPYAFTTKSIYVGHTDYKYLRWQVLDTPGILDRPLEERNTIEMQSITAMAHLRAVVLYIVDASEQCGFTIKQQADLFHSIKPLFSNKPLVIAINKVDQRRLEDLKPEDAALVEGMRAATRGPAALQLGDDEELPCMSTLSEEGVMDVKRVCCDKLLAARVEQKLASRRAGEVLNRLHVAMPKPRDSRSRPAVIPHSVAINRAKKASGELPPMITEKMLQEENGGAGVYSADLRKNYLLDDDDWKYDIVPENYNGK
;
A
#
# COMPACT_ATOMS: atom_id res chain seq x y z
N MET A 1 12.03 2.91 -12.63
CA MET A 1 11.49 1.63 -12.13
C MET A 1 10.25 1.93 -11.34
N ALA A 2 9.08 1.53 -11.84
CA ALA A 2 7.84 1.68 -11.07
C ALA A 2 8.02 0.93 -9.74
N ALA A 3 7.74 1.59 -8.62
CA ALA A 3 7.74 0.95 -7.32
C ALA A 3 6.81 -0.26 -7.42
N MET A 4 7.35 -1.47 -7.20
CA MET A 4 6.60 -2.70 -7.22
C MET A 4 5.72 -2.70 -5.98
N GLN A 5 4.60 -1.97 -6.03
CA GLN A 5 3.59 -1.99 -4.98
C GLN A 5 2.96 -3.38 -5.01
N TYR A 6 3.34 -4.21 -4.04
CA TYR A 6 2.74 -5.52 -3.88
C TYR A 6 1.29 -5.34 -3.46
N ASN A 7 0.37 -5.62 -4.39
CA ASN A 7 -1.06 -5.50 -4.16
C ASN A 7 -1.65 -6.91 -3.95
N PHE A 8 -1.67 -7.34 -2.70
CA PHE A 8 -2.22 -8.64 -2.31
C PHE A 8 -3.75 -8.73 -2.43
N LYS A 9 -4.45 -7.63 -2.72
CA LYS A 9 -5.91 -7.64 -2.95
C LYS A 9 -6.30 -8.20 -4.32
N LYS A 10 -5.36 -8.32 -5.26
CA LYS A 10 -5.62 -8.82 -6.62
C LYS A 10 -5.71 -10.35 -6.71
N ILE A 11 -5.34 -11.07 -5.65
CA ILE A 11 -5.32 -12.54 -5.64
C ILE A 11 -6.76 -13.07 -5.75
N THR A 12 -7.01 -13.92 -6.74
CA THR A 12 -8.34 -14.49 -6.93
C THR A 12 -8.73 -15.46 -5.82
N HIS A 13 -10.05 -15.54 -5.56
CA HIS A 13 -10.61 -16.45 -4.57
C HIS A 13 -10.26 -17.91 -4.87
N VAL A 14 -9.76 -18.62 -3.86
CA VAL A 14 -9.41 -20.04 -3.93
C VAL A 14 -10.62 -20.86 -3.48
N PRO A 15 -11.33 -21.54 -4.39
CA PRO A 15 -12.51 -22.32 -4.02
C PRO A 15 -12.14 -23.57 -3.20
N THR A 16 -13.09 -24.04 -2.40
CA THR A 16 -12.99 -25.35 -1.74
C THR A 16 -12.87 -26.46 -2.78
N ALA A 17 -12.30 -27.62 -2.43
CA ALA A 17 -12.15 -28.73 -3.38
C ALA A 17 -13.49 -29.17 -4.00
N LYS A 18 -14.59 -29.13 -3.22
CA LYS A 18 -15.93 -29.48 -3.69
C LYS A 18 -16.42 -28.46 -4.72
N ASP A 19 -16.41 -27.18 -4.36
CA ASP A 19 -16.88 -26.10 -5.25
C ASP A 19 -16.02 -26.03 -6.51
N PHE A 20 -14.72 -26.27 -6.39
CA PHE A 20 -13.81 -26.28 -7.54
C PHE A 20 -14.20 -27.39 -8.53
N ILE A 21 -14.47 -28.60 -8.03
CA ILE A 21 -14.95 -29.72 -8.85
C ILE A 21 -16.28 -29.36 -9.52
N ASP A 22 -17.23 -28.84 -8.76
CA ASP A 22 -18.57 -28.52 -9.26
C ASP A 22 -18.52 -27.44 -10.34
N VAL A 23 -17.70 -26.40 -10.15
CA VAL A 23 -17.48 -25.35 -11.15
C VAL A 23 -16.88 -25.90 -12.44
N VAL A 24 -15.86 -26.76 -12.36
CA VAL A 24 -15.19 -27.31 -13.56
C VAL A 24 -16.09 -28.30 -14.31
N LEU A 25 -16.80 -29.17 -13.59
CA LEU A 25 -17.73 -30.12 -14.20
C LEU A 25 -18.95 -29.42 -14.81
N SER A 26 -19.51 -28.42 -14.12
CA SER A 26 -20.60 -27.59 -14.63
C SER A 26 -20.19 -26.83 -15.89
N ARG A 27 -19.00 -26.21 -15.91
CA ARG A 27 -18.45 -25.54 -17.11
C ARG A 27 -18.29 -26.54 -18.26
N THR A 28 -17.77 -27.73 -17.99
CA THR A 28 -17.64 -28.80 -19.00
C THR A 28 -18.99 -29.19 -19.58
N GLN A 29 -20.02 -29.34 -18.75
CA GLN A 29 -21.36 -29.73 -19.21
C GLN A 29 -22.04 -28.62 -20.03
N ARG A 30 -21.91 -27.36 -19.63
CA ARG A 30 -22.54 -26.21 -20.31
C ARG A 30 -21.85 -25.80 -21.61
N GLN A 31 -20.52 -25.88 -21.67
CA GLN A 31 -19.74 -25.37 -22.82
C GLN A 31 -19.36 -26.44 -23.85
N THR A 32 -19.69 -27.72 -23.62
CA THR A 32 -19.44 -28.80 -24.59
C THR A 32 -20.75 -29.49 -24.98
N PRO A 33 -20.91 -29.97 -26.23
CA PRO A 33 -22.13 -30.64 -26.65
C PRO A 33 -22.44 -31.85 -25.76
N THR A 34 -23.71 -32.08 -25.45
CA THR A 34 -24.17 -33.07 -24.46
C THR A 34 -24.79 -34.32 -25.08
N VAL A 35 -25.39 -34.20 -26.26
CA VAL A 35 -26.11 -35.28 -26.93
C VAL A 35 -25.19 -36.06 -27.88
N VAL A 36 -25.24 -37.39 -27.78
CA VAL A 36 -24.58 -38.33 -28.70
C VAL A 36 -25.44 -39.60 -28.81
N HIS A 37 -25.65 -40.09 -30.04
CA HIS A 37 -26.47 -41.27 -30.31
C HIS A 37 -25.61 -42.49 -30.66
N ARG A 38 -26.16 -43.70 -30.45
CA ARG A 38 -25.46 -44.97 -30.70
C ARG A 38 -25.17 -45.21 -32.18
N GLY A 39 -26.00 -44.69 -33.10
CA GLY A 39 -25.84 -44.85 -34.55
C GLY A 39 -24.82 -43.91 -35.20
N TYR A 40 -24.11 -43.06 -34.44
CA TYR A 40 -23.10 -42.17 -35.00
C TYR A 40 -21.81 -42.92 -35.34
N ALA A 41 -21.09 -42.46 -36.37
CA ALA A 41 -19.77 -42.98 -36.71
C ALA A 41 -18.82 -42.96 -35.51
N ILE A 42 -18.04 -44.03 -35.33
CA ILE A 42 -17.16 -44.20 -34.16
C ILE A 42 -16.15 -43.05 -34.02
N THR A 43 -15.69 -42.48 -35.13
CA THR A 43 -14.82 -41.30 -35.18
C THR A 43 -15.47 -40.09 -34.48
N ARG A 44 -16.76 -39.83 -34.73
CA ARG A 44 -17.54 -38.76 -34.09
C ARG A 44 -17.73 -39.01 -32.59
N ILE A 45 -18.00 -40.26 -32.19
CA ILE A 45 -18.15 -40.66 -30.78
C ILE A 45 -16.82 -40.47 -30.03
N ARG A 46 -15.70 -40.92 -30.61
CA ARG A 46 -14.35 -40.73 -30.08
C ARG A 46 -14.02 -39.24 -29.92
N ALA A 47 -14.23 -38.44 -30.95
CA ALA A 47 -13.98 -37.00 -30.91
C ALA A 47 -14.83 -36.29 -29.84
N PHE A 48 -16.10 -36.68 -29.68
CA PHE A 48 -17.01 -36.15 -28.67
C PHE A 48 -16.47 -36.33 -27.25
N TYR A 49 -16.05 -37.55 -26.87
CA TYR A 49 -15.52 -37.82 -25.54
C TYR A 49 -14.11 -37.28 -25.32
N MET A 50 -13.25 -37.29 -26.36
CA MET A 50 -11.94 -36.63 -26.30
C MET A 50 -12.07 -35.14 -26.04
N ARG A 51 -13.02 -34.47 -26.69
CA ARG A 51 -13.28 -33.04 -26.47
C ARG A 51 -13.68 -32.77 -25.02
N LYS A 52 -14.53 -33.60 -24.42
CA LYS A 52 -14.90 -33.46 -23.00
C LYS A 52 -13.71 -33.60 -22.06
N VAL A 53 -12.87 -34.63 -22.24
CA VAL A 53 -11.68 -34.85 -21.40
C VAL A 53 -10.68 -33.69 -21.56
N LYS A 54 -10.38 -33.26 -22.79
CA LYS A 54 -9.48 -32.13 -23.04
C LYS A 54 -10.03 -30.80 -22.51
N PHE A 55 -11.33 -30.57 -22.64
CA PHE A 55 -11.95 -29.35 -22.14
C PHE A 55 -11.88 -29.26 -20.61
N THR A 56 -12.14 -30.37 -19.91
CA THR A 56 -11.98 -30.42 -18.44
C THR A 56 -10.52 -30.23 -18.04
N GLN A 57 -9.57 -30.86 -18.73
CA GLN A 57 -8.13 -30.64 -18.50
C GLN A 57 -7.77 -29.15 -18.63
N THR A 58 -8.19 -28.50 -19.71
CA THR A 58 -7.93 -27.08 -19.96
C THR A 58 -8.53 -26.21 -18.86
N SER A 59 -9.77 -26.50 -18.44
CA SER A 59 -10.44 -25.78 -17.34
C SER A 59 -9.71 -25.93 -16.00
N TRP A 60 -9.17 -27.11 -15.69
CA TRP A 60 -8.34 -27.31 -14.51
C TRP A 60 -7.03 -26.52 -14.60
N ASN A 61 -6.35 -26.60 -15.74
CA ASN A 61 -5.07 -25.95 -15.95
C ASN A 61 -5.19 -24.42 -15.88
N GLU A 62 -6.20 -23.82 -16.52
CA GLU A 62 -6.51 -22.38 -16.45
C GLU A 62 -6.67 -21.92 -14.99
N LYS A 63 -7.50 -22.60 -14.20
CA LYS A 63 -7.79 -22.20 -12.82
C LYS A 63 -6.62 -22.43 -11.87
N LEU A 64 -5.94 -23.57 -11.97
CA LEU A 64 -4.77 -23.86 -11.13
C LEU A 64 -3.60 -22.93 -11.47
N THR A 65 -3.37 -22.65 -12.74
CA THR A 65 -2.33 -21.71 -13.17
C THR A 65 -2.60 -20.31 -12.65
N ARG A 66 -3.84 -19.84 -12.75
CA ARG A 66 -4.23 -18.54 -12.20
C ARG A 66 -3.96 -18.43 -10.69
N ILE A 67 -4.28 -19.47 -9.92
CA ILE A 67 -3.95 -19.51 -8.48
C ILE A 67 -2.43 -19.43 -8.28
N LEU A 68 -1.65 -20.26 -9.00
CA LEU A 68 -0.19 -20.31 -8.85
C LEU A 68 0.53 -19.02 -9.28
N GLU A 69 -0.04 -18.27 -10.22
CA GLU A 69 0.51 -16.98 -10.70
C GLU A 69 0.11 -15.79 -9.83
N ASP A 70 -1.12 -15.80 -9.29
CA ASP A 70 -1.62 -14.72 -8.42
C ASP A 70 -0.89 -14.68 -7.08
N PHE A 71 -0.51 -15.84 -6.53
CA PHE A 71 0.21 -15.92 -5.26
C PHE A 71 1.69 -15.50 -5.42
N PRO A 72 2.20 -14.61 -4.54
CA PRO A 72 3.57 -14.14 -4.63
C PRO A 72 4.58 -15.26 -4.32
N ARG A 73 5.65 -15.32 -5.12
CA ARG A 73 6.78 -16.21 -4.84
C ARG A 73 7.63 -15.61 -3.74
N VAL A 74 7.67 -16.28 -2.57
CA VAL A 74 8.37 -15.78 -1.37
C VAL A 74 9.86 -15.51 -1.62
N ASP A 75 10.51 -16.22 -2.54
CA ASP A 75 11.94 -16.02 -2.83
C ASP A 75 12.21 -14.85 -3.78
N ASP A 76 11.22 -14.42 -4.59
CA ASP A 76 11.38 -13.38 -5.61
C ASP A 76 10.88 -12.00 -5.13
N ILE A 77 10.15 -11.95 -4.00
CA ILE A 77 9.64 -10.70 -3.42
C ILE A 77 10.69 -9.99 -2.57
N HIS A 78 10.45 -8.72 -2.29
CA HIS A 78 11.33 -7.93 -1.41
C HIS A 78 11.55 -8.62 -0.05
N PRO A 79 12.78 -8.63 0.51
CA PRO A 79 13.10 -9.30 1.78
C PRO A 79 12.13 -8.97 2.93
N PHE A 80 11.74 -7.69 3.07
CA PHE A 80 10.68 -7.29 4.00
C PHE A 80 9.41 -8.14 3.92
N TYR A 81 8.86 -8.33 2.72
CA TYR A 81 7.65 -9.13 2.54
C TYR A 81 7.95 -10.62 2.64
N SER A 82 9.10 -11.11 2.18
CA SER A 82 9.52 -12.51 2.38
C SER A 82 9.50 -12.89 3.85
N ASP A 83 10.15 -12.09 4.69
CA ASP A 83 10.27 -12.37 6.12
C ASP A 83 8.95 -12.14 6.85
N LEU A 84 8.16 -11.15 6.43
CA LEU A 84 6.81 -10.94 6.96
C LEU A 84 5.91 -12.15 6.66
N LEU A 85 5.95 -12.69 5.45
CA LEU A 85 5.19 -13.90 5.08
C LEU A 85 5.71 -15.12 5.83
N ASN A 86 7.02 -15.22 6.07
CA ASN A 86 7.61 -16.29 6.86
C ASN A 86 7.06 -16.29 8.30
N VAL A 87 7.04 -15.14 8.94
CA VAL A 87 6.51 -14.96 10.31
C VAL A 87 5.00 -15.24 10.38
N LEU A 88 4.24 -14.82 9.36
CA LEU A 88 2.78 -14.91 9.38
C LEU A 88 2.22 -16.28 8.97
N TYR A 89 2.84 -16.93 7.99
CA TYR A 89 2.22 -18.06 7.28
C TYR A 89 3.04 -19.34 7.30
N ASP A 90 4.25 -19.32 7.87
CA ASP A 90 5.27 -20.36 7.73
C ASP A 90 5.65 -20.57 6.25
N LYS A 91 6.87 -20.14 5.89
CA LYS A 91 7.38 -20.20 4.52
C LYS A 91 7.35 -21.62 3.96
N ASP A 92 7.62 -22.63 4.79
CA ASP A 92 7.72 -24.01 4.33
C ASP A 92 6.33 -24.59 4.05
N HIS A 93 5.36 -24.35 4.95
CA HIS A 93 3.99 -24.77 4.72
C HIS A 93 3.36 -24.08 3.50
N TYR A 94 3.64 -22.78 3.32
CA TYR A 94 3.21 -22.00 2.17
C TYR A 94 3.74 -22.56 0.84
N LYS A 95 5.05 -22.81 0.75
CA LYS A 95 5.69 -23.38 -0.45
C LYS A 95 5.22 -24.79 -0.72
N LEU A 96 5.03 -25.60 0.32
CA LEU A 96 4.51 -26.96 0.19
C LEU A 96 3.08 -26.96 -0.39
N ALA A 97 2.20 -26.08 0.08
CA ALA A 97 0.83 -25.98 -0.43
C ALA A 97 0.78 -25.61 -1.92
N LEU A 98 1.56 -24.60 -2.34
CA LEU A 98 1.67 -24.21 -3.75
C LEU A 98 2.34 -25.32 -4.60
N GLY A 99 3.37 -25.98 -4.07
CA GLY A 99 4.05 -27.09 -4.73
C GLY A 99 3.14 -28.30 -4.96
N GLN A 100 2.25 -28.60 -3.99
CA GLN A 100 1.23 -29.63 -4.12
C GLN A 100 0.23 -29.30 -5.23
N LEU A 101 -0.24 -28.04 -5.34
CA LEU A 101 -1.13 -27.63 -6.43
C LEU A 101 -0.45 -27.69 -7.80
N ASN A 102 0.82 -27.30 -7.90
CA ASN A 102 1.59 -27.43 -9.14
C ASN A 102 1.78 -28.91 -9.53
N THR A 103 2.01 -29.79 -8.56
CA THR A 103 2.08 -31.24 -8.78
C THR A 103 0.73 -31.79 -9.25
N ALA A 104 -0.37 -31.38 -8.62
CA ALA A 104 -1.72 -31.77 -9.01
C ALA A 104 -2.05 -31.35 -10.46
N LYS A 105 -1.69 -30.11 -10.85
CA LYS A 105 -1.79 -29.62 -12.24
C LYS A 105 -1.09 -30.58 -13.22
N ASN A 106 0.17 -30.93 -12.94
CA ASN A 106 0.96 -31.81 -13.80
C ASN A 106 0.39 -33.25 -13.87
N ILE A 107 -0.14 -33.77 -12.76
CA ILE A 107 -0.78 -35.09 -12.71
C ILE A 107 -2.07 -35.09 -13.53
N ILE A 108 -2.91 -34.06 -13.42
CA ILE A 108 -4.15 -33.91 -14.20
C ILE A 108 -3.84 -33.87 -15.70
N ASP A 109 -2.78 -33.14 -16.11
CA ASP A 109 -2.34 -33.10 -17.50
C ASP A 109 -1.86 -34.47 -18.01
N LYS A 110 -1.14 -35.25 -17.19
CA LYS A 110 -0.73 -36.62 -17.53
C LYS A 110 -1.95 -37.54 -17.70
N ILE A 111 -2.87 -37.54 -16.74
CA ILE A 111 -4.12 -38.32 -16.80
C ILE A 111 -4.90 -37.98 -18.07
N ALA A 112 -5.07 -36.69 -18.38
CA ALA A 112 -5.78 -36.26 -19.58
C ALA A 112 -5.13 -36.81 -20.86
N LYS A 113 -3.80 -36.68 -20.99
CA LYS A 113 -3.03 -37.17 -22.14
C LYS A 113 -3.19 -38.68 -22.32
N ASP A 114 -3.11 -39.46 -21.24
CA ASP A 114 -3.22 -40.92 -21.29
C ASP A 114 -4.63 -41.38 -21.67
N TYR A 115 -5.67 -40.79 -21.06
CA TYR A 115 -7.05 -41.14 -21.41
C TYR A 115 -7.44 -40.69 -22.82
N VAL A 116 -6.90 -39.57 -23.32
CA VAL A 116 -7.09 -39.16 -24.72
C VAL A 116 -6.45 -40.17 -25.68
N LYS A 117 -5.28 -40.72 -25.35
CA LYS A 117 -4.65 -41.81 -26.13
C LYS A 117 -5.51 -43.07 -26.11
N LEU A 118 -5.99 -43.49 -24.94
CA LEU A 118 -6.86 -44.68 -24.82
C LEU A 118 -8.19 -44.52 -25.57
N LEU A 119 -8.77 -43.32 -25.58
CA LEU A 119 -10.01 -43.02 -26.31
C LEU A 119 -9.86 -43.17 -27.84
N LYS A 120 -8.64 -43.13 -28.40
CA LYS A 120 -8.42 -43.36 -29.84
C LYS A 120 -8.79 -44.78 -30.27
N TYR A 121 -8.67 -45.74 -29.35
CA TYR A 121 -8.93 -47.16 -29.59
C TYR A 121 -10.30 -47.62 -29.06
N GLY A 122 -11.17 -46.70 -28.65
CA GLY A 122 -12.52 -47.05 -28.19
C GLY A 122 -13.38 -47.63 -29.32
N ASP A 123 -13.91 -48.82 -29.13
CA ASP A 123 -14.71 -49.59 -30.10
C ASP A 123 -16.21 -49.25 -30.07
N SER A 124 -16.71 -48.81 -28.92
CA SER A 124 -18.14 -48.66 -28.64
C SER A 124 -18.44 -47.39 -27.86
N LEU A 125 -19.69 -46.91 -27.96
CA LEU A 125 -20.18 -45.79 -27.15
C LEU A 125 -20.03 -46.06 -25.65
N TYR A 126 -20.31 -47.29 -25.21
CA TYR A 126 -20.19 -47.69 -23.81
C TYR A 126 -18.75 -47.60 -23.32
N ARG A 127 -17.79 -48.18 -24.05
CA ARG A 127 -16.37 -48.14 -23.68
C ARG A 127 -15.85 -46.70 -23.63
N CYS A 128 -16.17 -45.87 -24.61
CA CYS A 128 -15.81 -44.45 -24.61
C CYS A 128 -16.44 -43.67 -23.45
N LYS A 129 -17.70 -43.94 -23.11
CA LYS A 129 -18.38 -43.33 -21.95
C LYS A 129 -17.70 -43.71 -20.63
N GLN A 130 -17.31 -44.98 -20.46
CA GLN A 130 -16.61 -45.45 -19.26
C GLN A 130 -15.21 -44.83 -19.14
N LEU A 131 -14.44 -44.78 -20.23
CA LEU A 131 -13.14 -44.11 -20.26
C LEU A 131 -13.25 -42.63 -19.87
N LYS A 132 -14.26 -41.92 -20.37
CA LYS A 132 -14.52 -40.52 -19.97
C LYS A 132 -14.87 -40.40 -18.49
N ARG A 133 -15.73 -41.29 -17.94
CA ARG A 133 -16.09 -41.28 -16.51
C ARG A 133 -14.86 -41.53 -15.64
N ALA A 134 -14.03 -42.51 -15.99
CA ALA A 134 -12.79 -42.80 -15.29
C ALA A 134 -11.81 -41.62 -15.34
N ALA A 135 -11.62 -40.99 -16.50
CA ALA A 135 -10.75 -39.83 -16.66
C ALA A 135 -11.17 -38.67 -15.75
N LEU A 136 -12.43 -38.25 -15.84
CA LEU A 136 -12.95 -37.15 -15.01
C LEU A 136 -12.96 -37.50 -13.53
N GLY A 137 -13.33 -38.75 -13.18
CA GLY A 137 -13.30 -39.23 -11.80
C GLY A 137 -11.90 -39.16 -11.21
N ARG A 138 -10.87 -39.63 -11.92
CA ARG A 138 -9.48 -39.55 -11.47
C ARG A 138 -9.00 -38.10 -11.28
N MET A 139 -9.34 -37.20 -12.21
CA MET A 139 -9.04 -35.76 -12.06
C MET A 139 -9.66 -35.18 -10.79
N CYS A 140 -10.95 -35.47 -10.55
CA CYS A 140 -11.63 -35.02 -9.34
C CYS A 140 -11.04 -35.63 -8.07
N THR A 141 -10.63 -36.90 -8.07
CA THR A 141 -10.00 -37.55 -6.91
C THR A 141 -8.68 -36.89 -6.53
N ILE A 142 -7.86 -36.49 -7.51
CA ILE A 142 -6.62 -35.72 -7.25
C ILE A 142 -6.95 -34.41 -6.54
N MET A 143 -7.95 -33.68 -7.01
CA MET A 143 -8.33 -32.41 -6.39
C MET A 143 -8.92 -32.57 -4.98
N LYS A 144 -9.68 -33.66 -4.73
CA LYS A 144 -10.16 -33.99 -3.37
C LYS A 144 -9.02 -34.27 -2.40
N LYS A 145 -7.92 -34.87 -2.86
CA LYS A 145 -6.74 -35.16 -2.02
C LYS A 145 -6.06 -33.89 -1.50
N HIS A 146 -6.17 -32.78 -2.22
CA HIS A 146 -5.55 -31.49 -1.87
C HIS A 146 -6.53 -30.49 -1.25
N ALA A 147 -7.61 -30.97 -0.63
CA ALA A 147 -8.60 -30.10 0.01
C ALA A 147 -8.02 -29.24 1.15
N ALA A 148 -7.12 -29.80 1.96
CA ALA A 148 -6.48 -29.07 3.05
C ALA A 148 -5.64 -27.89 2.54
N SER A 149 -4.85 -28.09 1.48
CA SER A 149 -3.99 -27.06 0.88
C SER A 149 -4.82 -25.92 0.27
N LEU A 150 -5.95 -26.23 -0.38
CA LEU A 150 -6.87 -25.21 -0.90
C LEU A 150 -7.51 -24.39 0.23
N ALA A 151 -7.94 -25.03 1.31
CA ALA A 151 -8.51 -24.34 2.47
C ALA A 151 -7.48 -23.42 3.15
N TYR A 152 -6.26 -23.90 3.34
CA TYR A 152 -5.15 -23.09 3.87
C TYR A 152 -4.85 -21.89 2.97
N LEU A 153 -4.71 -22.08 1.65
CA LEU A 153 -4.44 -20.99 0.72
C LEU A 153 -5.55 -19.95 0.69
N GLU A 154 -6.82 -20.34 0.86
CA GLU A 154 -7.92 -19.38 0.98
C GLU A 154 -7.84 -18.57 2.27
N GLN A 155 -7.49 -19.19 3.41
CA GLN A 155 -7.25 -18.46 4.67
C GLN A 155 -6.10 -17.48 4.54
N VAL A 156 -4.98 -17.91 3.94
CA VAL A 156 -3.83 -17.06 3.67
C VAL A 156 -4.23 -15.89 2.78
N ARG A 157 -4.95 -16.13 1.68
CA ARG A 157 -5.44 -15.08 0.77
C ARG A 157 -6.30 -14.04 1.51
N GLN A 158 -7.25 -14.48 2.33
CA GLN A 158 -8.12 -13.59 3.10
C GLN A 158 -7.31 -12.71 4.05
N HIS A 159 -6.34 -13.30 4.77
CA HIS A 159 -5.47 -12.53 5.65
C HIS A 159 -4.56 -11.57 4.86
N MET A 160 -3.93 -12.03 3.77
CA MET A 160 -3.06 -11.22 2.91
C MET A 160 -3.80 -10.02 2.31
N SER A 161 -5.08 -10.18 1.98
CA SER A 161 -5.90 -9.08 1.43
C SER A 161 -6.10 -7.91 2.39
N ARG A 162 -5.94 -8.14 3.70
CA ARG A 162 -6.05 -7.15 4.76
C ARG A 162 -4.72 -6.50 5.12
N LEU A 163 -3.59 -7.08 4.68
CA LEU A 163 -2.27 -6.50 4.96
C LEU A 163 -2.15 -5.12 4.30
N PRO A 164 -1.58 -4.13 4.99
CA PRO A 164 -1.38 -2.81 4.41
C PRO A 164 -0.33 -2.85 3.29
N SER A 165 -0.52 -2.00 2.28
CA SER A 165 0.46 -1.80 1.22
C SER A 165 1.56 -0.85 1.73
N ILE A 166 2.74 -1.40 1.97
CA ILE A 166 3.94 -0.69 2.41
C ILE A 166 4.92 -0.68 1.24
N ASP A 167 5.55 0.47 0.98
CA ASP A 167 6.66 0.52 0.01
C ASP A 167 7.98 0.55 0.79
N PRO A 168 8.79 -0.52 0.78
CA PRO A 168 10.03 -0.57 1.54
C PRO A 168 11.06 0.51 1.17
N ASN A 169 10.96 1.06 -0.05
CA ASN A 169 11.93 2.03 -0.58
C ASN A 169 11.48 3.49 -0.40
N THR A 170 10.21 3.73 -0.09
CA THR A 170 9.71 5.10 0.09
C THR A 170 10.13 5.69 1.43
N ARG A 171 9.88 6.99 1.60
CA ARG A 171 10.18 7.74 2.82
C ARG A 171 9.22 7.32 3.93
N THR A 172 9.77 6.70 4.97
CA THR A 172 9.01 6.08 6.04
C THR A 172 9.49 6.57 7.40
N ILE A 173 8.54 6.89 8.28
CA ILE A 173 8.75 7.11 9.71
C ILE A 173 8.26 5.84 10.41
N LEU A 174 9.15 5.17 11.14
CA LEU A 174 8.83 3.98 11.90
C LEU A 174 8.72 4.36 13.38
N VAL A 175 7.53 4.19 13.97
CA VAL A 175 7.27 4.56 15.36
C VAL A 175 7.49 3.34 16.25
N CYS A 176 8.41 3.44 17.20
CA CYS A 176 8.84 2.38 18.11
C CYS A 176 8.83 2.86 19.57
N GLY A 177 8.78 1.91 20.51
CA GLY A 177 8.71 2.18 21.95
C GLY A 177 7.80 1.19 22.68
N TYR A 178 7.78 1.28 24.02
CA TYR A 178 6.96 0.42 24.87
C TYR A 178 5.45 0.50 24.52
N PRO A 179 4.63 -0.51 24.89
CA PRO A 179 3.18 -0.36 24.87
C PRO A 179 2.71 0.89 25.64
N ASN A 180 1.59 1.48 25.26
CA ASN A 180 0.94 2.61 25.95
C ASN A 180 1.73 3.94 26.07
N VAL A 181 2.90 4.08 25.43
CA VAL A 181 3.65 5.34 25.37
C VAL A 181 3.05 6.39 24.43
N GLY A 182 2.00 6.05 23.66
CA GLY A 182 1.30 6.96 22.74
C GLY A 182 1.71 6.89 21.26
N LYS A 183 2.27 5.76 20.81
CA LYS A 183 2.66 5.54 19.40
C LYS A 183 1.49 5.67 18.41
N SER A 184 0.40 4.96 18.66
CA SER A 184 -0.79 4.98 17.81
C SER A 184 -1.48 6.35 17.86
N SER A 185 -1.50 7.00 19.03
CA SER A 185 -1.99 8.38 19.18
C SER A 185 -1.19 9.37 18.33
N PHE A 186 0.15 9.26 18.33
CA PHE A 186 1.01 10.08 17.48
C PHE A 186 0.67 9.88 15.99
N MET A 187 0.49 8.64 15.54
CA MET A 187 0.12 8.36 14.16
C MET A 187 -1.24 8.96 13.78
N ASN A 188 -2.25 8.86 14.64
CA ASN A 188 -3.59 9.44 14.38
C ASN A 188 -3.57 10.97 14.35
N LYS A 189 -2.65 11.62 15.07
CA LYS A 189 -2.50 13.08 15.04
C LYS A 189 -1.71 13.56 13.82
N VAL A 190 -0.70 12.80 13.39
CA VAL A 190 0.17 13.14 12.25
C VAL A 190 -0.43 12.75 10.89
N THR A 191 -1.31 11.76 10.88
CA THR A 191 -1.90 11.17 9.66
C THR A 191 -3.41 11.11 9.78
N ARG A 192 -4.11 10.82 8.69
CA ARG A 192 -5.56 10.54 8.70
C ARG A 192 -5.87 9.07 8.98
N ALA A 193 -4.93 8.32 9.56
CA ALA A 193 -5.20 6.96 9.98
C ALA A 193 -6.14 6.96 11.19
N ASP A 194 -6.99 5.95 11.26
CA ASP A 194 -7.88 5.72 12.40
C ASP A 194 -7.49 4.38 13.04
N VAL A 195 -6.51 4.45 13.94
CA VAL A 195 -6.05 3.29 14.70
C VAL A 195 -6.60 3.36 16.10
N GLU A 196 -7.16 2.24 16.56
CA GLU A 196 -7.75 2.14 17.88
C GLU A 196 -6.70 2.37 18.98
N VAL A 197 -7.00 3.28 19.91
CA VAL A 197 -6.16 3.58 21.06
C VAL A 197 -6.90 3.17 22.32
N GLN A 198 -6.33 2.21 23.05
CA GLN A 198 -6.89 1.72 24.31
C GLN A 198 -5.80 1.72 25.39
N PRO A 199 -6.16 1.81 26.68
CA PRO A 199 -5.19 1.92 27.77
C PRO A 199 -4.49 0.60 28.12
N TYR A 200 -4.93 -0.53 27.55
CA TYR A 200 -4.31 -1.84 27.78
C TYR A 200 -3.30 -2.17 26.68
N ALA A 201 -2.22 -2.86 27.04
CA ALA A 201 -1.15 -3.24 26.11
C ALA A 201 -1.67 -4.13 24.95
N PHE A 202 -0.93 -4.13 23.83
CA PHE A 202 -1.24 -4.92 22.63
C PHE A 202 -2.55 -4.55 21.91
N THR A 203 -3.00 -3.29 22.02
CA THR A 203 -4.08 -2.74 21.19
C THR A 203 -3.76 -2.92 19.70
N THR A 204 -2.52 -2.61 19.30
CA THR A 204 -2.02 -2.80 17.94
C THR A 204 -1.39 -4.18 17.77
N LYS A 205 -2.11 -5.11 17.12
CA LYS A 205 -1.64 -6.49 16.84
C LYS A 205 -0.97 -6.67 15.48
N SER A 206 -1.01 -5.65 14.64
CA SER A 206 -0.49 -5.63 13.27
C SER A 206 0.09 -4.27 12.94
N ILE A 207 1.04 -4.22 12.01
CA ILE A 207 1.60 -2.95 11.53
C ILE A 207 0.49 -2.14 10.84
N TYR A 208 0.30 -0.89 11.25
CA TYR A 208 -0.59 0.05 10.58
C TYR A 208 0.21 1.08 9.79
N VAL A 209 -0.39 1.59 8.72
CA VAL A 209 0.24 2.57 7.83
C VAL A 209 -0.65 3.79 7.71
N GLY A 210 -0.15 4.92 8.20
CA GLY A 210 -0.68 6.24 7.92
C GLY A 210 0.10 6.92 6.80
N HIS A 211 -0.56 7.85 6.11
CA HIS A 211 0.09 8.71 5.14
C HIS A 211 0.00 10.17 5.58
N THR A 212 1.09 10.90 5.37
CA THR A 212 1.15 12.34 5.64
C THR A 212 1.97 13.02 4.55
N ASP A 213 1.73 14.31 4.35
CA ASP A 213 2.49 15.11 3.40
C ASP A 213 3.39 16.09 4.17
N TYR A 214 4.61 16.27 3.69
CA TYR A 214 5.59 17.20 4.26
C TYR A 214 6.59 17.63 3.18
N LYS A 215 6.87 18.94 3.08
CA LYS A 215 7.69 19.55 2.01
C LYS A 215 7.29 19.06 0.60
N TYR A 216 5.97 19.01 0.33
CA TYR A 216 5.36 18.54 -0.93
C TYR A 216 5.70 17.08 -1.30
N LEU A 217 6.14 16.30 -0.33
CA LEU A 217 6.50 14.90 -0.51
C LEU A 217 5.54 14.01 0.29
N ARG A 218 5.17 12.86 -0.27
CA ARG A 218 4.31 11.84 0.37
C ARG A 218 5.11 10.94 1.31
N TRP A 219 4.75 10.89 2.58
CA TRP A 219 5.41 10.07 3.61
C TRP A 219 4.51 8.93 4.06
N GLN A 220 5.15 7.85 4.52
CA GLN A 220 4.49 6.75 5.23
C GLN A 220 4.86 6.83 6.71
N VAL A 221 3.88 6.71 7.60
CA VAL A 221 4.09 6.58 9.04
C VAL A 221 3.63 5.19 9.40
N LEU A 222 4.52 4.38 9.94
CA LEU A 222 4.24 3.02 10.35
C LEU A 222 4.17 2.94 11.87
N ASP A 223 3.02 2.54 12.37
CA ASP A 223 2.86 2.20 13.78
C ASP A 223 3.17 0.72 13.97
N THR A 224 4.11 0.45 14.87
CA THR A 224 4.53 -0.92 15.20
C THR A 224 3.87 -1.37 16.50
N PRO A 225 3.43 -2.63 16.60
CA PRO A 225 3.12 -3.23 17.89
C PRO A 225 4.23 -2.96 18.90
N GLY A 226 3.84 -2.60 20.13
CA GLY A 226 4.80 -2.33 21.20
C GLY A 226 5.74 -3.51 21.39
N ILE A 227 7.04 -3.25 21.44
CA ILE A 227 8.07 -4.26 21.61
C ILE A 227 8.37 -4.36 23.10
N LEU A 228 8.43 -5.58 23.65
CA LEU A 228 8.92 -5.83 25.00
C LEU A 228 10.38 -6.30 24.96
N ASP A 229 11.10 -6.02 26.05
CA ASP A 229 12.48 -6.46 26.21
C ASP A 229 12.52 -7.93 26.60
N ARG A 230 12.44 -8.79 25.57
CA ARG A 230 12.58 -10.25 25.68
C ARG A 230 13.62 -10.73 24.64
N PRO A 231 14.33 -11.85 24.91
CA PRO A 231 15.21 -12.48 23.94
C PRO A 231 14.47 -12.72 22.63
N LEU A 232 15.17 -12.55 21.49
CA LEU A 232 14.56 -12.70 20.15
C LEU A 232 13.85 -14.04 19.96
N GLU A 233 14.35 -15.10 20.59
CA GLU A 233 13.85 -16.47 20.52
C GLU A 233 12.50 -16.67 21.25
N GLU A 234 12.18 -15.81 22.22
CA GLU A 234 10.95 -15.88 23.03
C GLU A 234 9.88 -14.88 22.56
N ARG A 235 10.14 -14.17 21.46
CA ARG A 235 9.23 -13.13 20.96
C ARG A 235 8.07 -13.72 20.19
N ASN A 236 6.91 -13.10 20.39
CA ASN A 236 5.68 -13.54 19.73
C ASN A 236 5.69 -13.15 18.25
N THR A 237 4.83 -13.79 17.44
CA THR A 237 4.64 -13.47 16.01
C THR A 237 4.33 -12.00 15.76
N ILE A 238 3.64 -11.33 16.69
CA ILE A 238 3.33 -9.90 16.64
C ILE A 238 4.60 -9.05 16.76
N GLU A 239 5.49 -9.37 17.71
CA GLU A 239 6.75 -8.64 17.93
C GLU A 239 7.74 -8.89 16.79
N MET A 240 7.75 -10.11 16.23
CA MET A 240 8.54 -10.45 15.06
C MET A 240 8.17 -9.64 13.81
N GLN A 241 6.91 -9.22 13.67
CA GLN A 241 6.51 -8.27 12.61
C GLN A 241 7.19 -6.91 12.79
N SER A 242 7.16 -6.36 14.01
CA SER A 242 7.84 -5.09 14.33
C SER A 242 9.33 -5.17 14.02
N ILE A 243 10.00 -6.29 14.36
CA ILE A 243 11.42 -6.51 14.08
C ILE A 243 11.68 -6.59 12.58
N THR A 244 10.84 -7.30 11.84
CA THR A 244 10.95 -7.40 10.38
C THR A 244 10.85 -6.02 9.72
N ALA A 245 9.92 -5.17 10.18
CA ALA A 245 9.81 -3.79 9.74
C ALA A 245 11.05 -2.96 10.12
N MET A 246 11.50 -3.06 11.37
CA MET A 246 12.69 -2.39 11.87
C MET A 246 13.97 -2.81 11.15
N ALA A 247 14.09 -4.05 10.68
CA ALA A 247 15.28 -4.52 9.98
C ALA A 247 15.30 -4.07 8.51
N HIS A 248 14.21 -4.28 7.76
CA HIS A 248 14.24 -4.14 6.30
C HIS A 248 13.83 -2.77 5.76
N LEU A 249 13.07 -1.97 6.51
CA LEU A 249 12.55 -0.70 5.99
C LEU A 249 13.59 0.41 6.03
N ARG A 250 13.70 1.19 4.95
CA ARG A 250 14.55 2.37 4.87
C ARG A 250 13.85 3.59 5.48
N ALA A 251 13.76 3.59 6.80
CA ALA A 251 13.00 4.55 7.58
C ALA A 251 13.88 5.40 8.50
N VAL A 252 13.33 6.53 8.95
CA VAL A 252 13.75 7.15 10.23
C VAL A 252 13.02 6.44 11.35
N VAL A 253 13.74 6.07 12.39
CA VAL A 253 13.17 5.44 13.58
C VAL A 253 12.87 6.54 14.59
N LEU A 254 11.59 6.64 14.98
CA LEU A 254 11.12 7.49 16.06
C LEU A 254 10.90 6.62 17.29
N TYR A 255 11.77 6.75 18.29
CA TYR A 255 11.62 6.07 19.56
C TYR A 255 10.90 6.99 20.56
N ILE A 256 9.72 6.60 21.00
CA ILE A 256 8.90 7.38 21.93
C ILE A 256 9.14 6.89 23.35
N VAL A 257 9.50 7.82 24.24
CA VAL A 257 9.68 7.62 25.67
C VAL A 257 8.56 8.33 26.42
N ASP A 258 7.94 7.63 27.36
CA ASP A 258 6.96 8.22 28.28
C ASP A 258 7.67 8.73 29.54
N ALA A 259 7.72 10.05 29.73
CA ALA A 259 8.33 10.68 30.90
C ALA A 259 7.49 10.54 32.18
N SER A 260 6.18 10.25 32.08
CA SER A 260 5.30 10.18 33.25
C SER A 260 5.21 8.78 33.87
N GLU A 261 5.79 7.77 33.22
CA GLU A 261 5.72 6.34 33.61
C GLU A 261 4.29 5.75 33.65
N GLN A 262 3.28 6.49 33.19
CA GLN A 262 1.89 6.02 33.13
C GLN A 262 1.68 4.89 32.12
N CYS A 263 2.64 4.63 31.23
CA CYS A 263 2.64 3.45 30.37
C CYS A 263 2.78 2.13 31.15
N GLY A 264 3.09 2.19 32.47
CA GLY A 264 3.28 1.02 33.33
C GLY A 264 4.71 0.49 33.36
N PHE A 265 5.66 1.25 32.83
CA PHE A 265 7.08 0.89 32.75
C PHE A 265 7.95 2.07 33.15
N THR A 266 9.05 1.80 33.86
CA THR A 266 9.96 2.85 34.32
C THR A 266 10.82 3.38 33.19
N ILE A 267 11.36 4.59 33.33
CA ILE A 267 12.27 5.17 32.33
C ILE A 267 13.51 4.29 32.11
N LYS A 268 13.99 3.63 33.17
CA LYS A 268 15.08 2.64 33.09
C LYS A 268 14.74 1.48 32.15
N GLN A 269 13.57 0.86 32.31
CA GLN A 269 13.13 -0.22 31.41
C GLN A 269 13.00 0.28 29.97
N GLN A 270 12.48 1.50 29.79
CA GLN A 270 12.40 2.16 28.48
C GLN A 270 13.78 2.36 27.82
N ALA A 271 14.81 2.68 28.61
CA ALA A 271 16.19 2.81 28.16
C ALA A 271 16.85 1.44 27.87
N ASP A 272 16.61 0.44 28.71
CA ASP A 272 17.13 -0.92 28.52
C ASP A 272 16.64 -1.52 27.19
N LEU A 273 15.33 -1.39 26.90
CA LEU A 273 14.76 -1.79 25.61
C LEU A 273 15.41 -1.04 24.44
N PHE A 274 15.62 0.27 24.58
CA PHE A 274 16.26 1.07 23.54
C PHE A 274 17.66 0.53 23.21
N HIS A 275 18.47 0.23 24.24
CA HIS A 275 19.79 -0.34 24.06
C HIS A 275 19.76 -1.75 23.47
N SER A 276 18.75 -2.57 23.81
CA SER A 276 18.61 -3.92 23.26
C SER A 276 18.22 -3.93 21.78
N ILE A 277 17.39 -2.98 21.33
CA ILE A 277 16.97 -2.88 19.93
C ILE A 277 17.87 -1.98 19.05
N LYS A 278 18.73 -1.14 19.65
CA LYS A 278 19.66 -0.25 18.93
C LYS A 278 20.44 -0.92 17.79
N PRO A 279 20.94 -2.17 17.91
CA PRO A 279 21.63 -2.83 16.80
C PRO A 279 20.79 -2.99 15.52
N LEU A 280 19.46 -3.09 15.65
CA LEU A 280 18.52 -3.18 14.52
C LEU A 280 18.40 -1.86 13.73
N PHE A 281 18.83 -0.75 14.33
CA PHE A 281 18.77 0.59 13.74
C PHE A 281 20.07 0.98 13.00
N SER A 282 20.97 0.03 12.78
CA SER A 282 22.19 0.27 12.02
C SER A 282 21.87 0.87 10.64
N ASN A 283 22.58 1.94 10.29
CA ASN A 283 22.39 2.73 9.07
C ASN A 283 21.04 3.46 8.93
N LYS A 284 20.30 3.66 10.04
CA LYS A 284 19.02 4.39 10.03
C LYS A 284 19.12 5.65 10.89
N PRO A 285 18.59 6.79 10.42
CA PRO A 285 18.44 7.96 11.26
C PRO A 285 17.52 7.63 12.44
N LEU A 286 17.93 8.03 13.64
CA LEU A 286 17.22 7.77 14.88
C LEU A 286 16.86 9.10 15.55
N VAL A 287 15.61 9.20 16.01
CA VAL A 287 15.08 10.34 16.77
C VAL A 287 14.42 9.80 18.03
N ILE A 288 14.74 10.39 19.18
CA ILE A 288 14.09 10.10 20.45
C ILE A 288 13.15 11.25 20.75
N ALA A 289 11.88 10.94 21.05
CA ALA A 289 10.90 11.94 21.46
C ALA A 289 10.32 11.58 22.82
N ILE A 290 10.15 12.60 23.68
CA ILE A 290 9.45 12.45 24.95
C ILE A 290 7.97 12.74 24.72
N ASN A 291 7.11 11.83 25.13
CA ASN A 291 5.67 12.02 25.11
C ASN A 291 5.11 12.24 26.54
N LYS A 292 3.86 12.73 26.60
CA LYS A 292 3.11 13.04 27.83
C LYS A 292 3.71 14.17 28.67
N VAL A 293 4.30 15.16 28.01
CA VAL A 293 4.87 16.34 28.68
C VAL A 293 3.84 17.23 29.37
N ASP A 294 2.56 17.04 29.06
CA ASP A 294 1.43 17.63 29.79
C ASP A 294 1.34 17.13 31.25
N GLN A 295 1.88 15.94 31.54
CA GLN A 295 1.89 15.36 32.88
C GLN A 295 3.21 15.55 33.61
N ARG A 296 4.32 15.40 32.89
CA ARG A 296 5.67 15.57 33.44
C ARG A 296 6.62 16.06 32.38
N ARG A 297 7.22 17.23 32.60
CA ARG A 297 8.21 17.81 31.68
C ARG A 297 9.59 17.21 31.92
N LEU A 298 10.47 17.37 30.94
CA LEU A 298 11.86 16.91 31.00
C LEU A 298 12.62 17.55 32.18
N GLU A 299 12.32 18.81 32.50
CA GLU A 299 12.91 19.57 33.60
C GLU A 299 12.54 19.00 34.98
N ASP A 300 11.38 18.34 35.09
CA ASP A 300 10.85 17.78 36.34
C ASP A 300 11.28 16.31 36.57
N LEU A 301 12.17 15.80 35.72
CA LEU A 301 12.71 14.44 35.86
C LEU A 301 13.74 14.38 36.98
N LYS A 302 13.85 13.20 37.61
CA LYS A 302 14.93 12.97 38.57
C LYS A 302 16.28 13.02 37.81
N PRO A 303 17.37 13.47 38.45
CA PRO A 303 18.67 13.53 37.80
C PRO A 303 19.12 12.18 37.19
N GLU A 304 18.78 11.07 37.85
CA GLU A 304 19.05 9.71 37.36
C GLU A 304 18.29 9.41 36.06
N ASP A 305 16.99 9.70 36.01
CA ASP A 305 16.14 9.47 34.84
C ASP A 305 16.53 10.39 33.68
N ALA A 306 16.86 11.65 33.97
CA ALA A 306 17.34 12.61 32.98
C ALA A 306 18.67 12.15 32.36
N ALA A 307 19.58 11.57 33.17
CA ALA A 307 20.84 11.01 32.67
C ALA A 307 20.61 9.80 31.75
N LEU A 308 19.59 8.97 32.01
CA LEU A 308 19.23 7.86 31.11
C LEU A 308 18.70 8.38 29.76
N VAL A 309 17.84 9.40 29.78
CA VAL A 309 17.31 10.03 28.56
C VAL A 309 18.43 10.68 27.75
N GLU A 310 19.34 11.40 28.40
CA GLU A 310 20.50 11.99 27.73
C GLU A 310 21.47 10.91 27.23
N GLY A 311 21.62 9.79 27.93
CA GLY A 311 22.37 8.62 27.47
C GLY A 311 21.80 8.03 26.18
N MET A 312 20.47 7.93 26.08
CA MET A 312 19.80 7.53 24.83
C MET A 312 20.02 8.57 23.73
N ARG A 313 19.93 9.87 24.05
CA ARG A 313 20.20 10.98 23.10
C ARG A 313 21.62 10.91 22.56
N ALA A 314 22.62 10.75 23.41
CA ALA A 314 24.01 10.59 23.01
C ALA A 314 24.20 9.37 22.09
N ALA A 315 23.47 8.28 22.35
CA ALA A 315 23.49 7.09 21.50
C ALA A 315 22.91 7.31 20.09
N THR A 316 22.13 8.37 19.85
CA THR A 316 21.66 8.76 18.51
C THR A 316 22.77 9.42 17.65
N ARG A 317 23.88 9.85 18.26
CA ARG A 317 25.02 10.53 17.61
C ARG A 317 25.99 9.58 16.87
N GLY A 318 25.55 8.35 16.53
CA GLY A 318 26.35 7.36 15.80
C GLY A 318 26.73 7.82 14.38
N PRO A 319 27.51 7.02 13.61
CA PRO A 319 28.18 7.44 12.37
C PRO A 319 27.28 7.91 11.21
N ALA A 320 25.95 7.81 11.34
CA ALA A 320 24.96 8.35 10.41
C ALA A 320 24.35 9.70 10.88
N ALA A 321 24.83 10.27 11.99
CA ALA A 321 24.53 11.62 12.45
C ALA A 321 25.35 12.65 11.63
N LEU A 322 25.12 12.67 10.32
CA LEU A 322 25.67 13.71 9.46
C LEU A 322 24.73 14.92 9.45
N GLN A 323 25.20 16.00 10.10
CA GLN A 323 25.08 17.39 9.65
C GLN A 323 23.71 18.08 9.70
N LEU A 324 22.84 17.74 10.65
CA LEU A 324 21.86 18.70 11.17
C LEU A 324 22.33 19.04 12.59
N GLY A 325 22.46 20.33 12.89
CA GLY A 325 23.30 20.90 13.95
C GLY A 325 23.25 20.17 15.29
N ASP A 326 24.42 20.09 15.93
CA ASP A 326 24.70 19.43 17.21
C ASP A 326 23.88 19.95 18.42
N ASP A 327 23.00 20.94 18.21
CA ASP A 327 22.19 21.66 19.20
C ASP A 327 20.68 21.35 19.13
N GLU A 328 20.23 20.31 18.41
CA GLU A 328 18.80 19.96 18.44
C GLU A 328 18.40 19.47 19.85
N GLU A 329 17.62 20.32 20.54
CA GLU A 329 16.88 19.98 21.75
C GLU A 329 16.09 18.69 21.56
N LEU A 330 15.96 17.92 22.64
CA LEU A 330 15.23 16.67 22.60
C LEU A 330 13.75 16.96 22.31
N PRO A 331 13.17 16.47 21.20
CA PRO A 331 11.82 16.85 20.82
C PRO A 331 10.83 16.31 21.85
N CYS A 332 10.12 17.23 22.48
CA CYS A 332 9.09 16.99 23.48
C CYS A 332 7.71 17.13 22.84
N MET A 333 6.77 16.27 23.18
CA MET A 333 5.41 16.33 22.68
C MET A 333 4.36 15.85 23.68
N SER A 334 3.12 16.28 23.46
CA SER A 334 1.95 15.67 24.07
C SER A 334 0.91 15.38 23.00
N THR A 335 0.50 14.12 22.91
CA THR A 335 -0.61 13.73 22.02
C THR A 335 -1.98 14.15 22.55
N LEU A 336 -2.07 14.60 23.81
CA LEU A 336 -3.30 15.08 24.42
C LEU A 336 -3.52 16.57 24.12
N SER A 337 -2.52 17.41 24.38
CA SER A 337 -2.59 18.86 24.09
C SER A 337 -2.21 19.22 22.66
N GLU A 338 -1.70 18.27 21.88
CA GLU A 338 -1.15 18.44 20.52
C GLU A 338 0.13 19.30 20.45
N GLU A 339 0.70 19.65 21.60
CA GLU A 339 1.96 20.38 21.71
C GLU A 339 3.12 19.53 21.18
N GLY A 340 3.99 20.11 20.34
CA GLY A 340 5.22 19.49 19.85
C GLY A 340 5.08 18.33 18.86
N VAL A 341 3.86 17.81 18.62
CA VAL A 341 3.61 16.66 17.72
C VAL A 341 4.11 16.93 16.29
N MET A 342 3.85 18.13 15.78
CA MET A 342 4.27 18.53 14.43
C MET A 342 5.77 18.81 14.34
N ASP A 343 6.41 19.19 15.44
CA ASP A 343 7.85 19.43 15.49
C ASP A 343 8.63 18.10 15.50
N VAL A 344 8.16 17.10 16.24
CA VAL A 344 8.68 15.73 16.15
C VAL A 344 8.60 15.21 14.72
N LYS A 345 7.46 15.41 14.04
CA LYS A 345 7.29 15.06 12.61
C LYS A 345 8.33 15.78 11.75
N ARG A 346 8.51 17.09 11.95
CA ARG A 346 9.45 17.92 11.19
C ARG A 346 10.89 17.42 11.32
N VAL A 347 11.34 17.21 12.56
CA VAL A 347 12.69 16.70 12.89
C VAL A 347 12.91 15.33 12.24
N CYS A 348 11.96 14.40 12.38
CA CYS A 348 12.06 13.08 11.75
C CYS A 348 12.19 13.17 10.23
N CYS A 349 11.36 13.99 9.59
CA CYS A 349 11.38 14.16 8.14
C CYS A 349 12.68 14.78 7.66
N ASP A 350 13.15 15.85 8.31
CA ASP A 350 14.35 16.57 7.89
C ASP A 350 15.60 15.70 8.06
N LYS A 351 15.70 14.95 9.15
CA LYS A 351 16.79 13.99 9.38
C LYS A 351 16.83 12.88 8.32
N LEU A 352 15.68 12.34 7.92
CA LEU A 352 15.63 11.34 6.84
C LEU A 352 15.96 11.94 5.47
N LEU A 353 15.51 13.18 5.21
CA LEU A 353 15.80 13.87 3.95
C LEU A 353 17.30 14.13 3.81
N ALA A 354 17.97 14.61 4.86
CA ALA A 354 19.41 14.82 4.87
C ALA A 354 20.17 13.53 4.49
N ALA A 355 19.92 12.44 5.22
CA ALA A 355 20.55 11.14 4.95
C ALA A 355 20.27 10.61 3.53
N ARG A 356 19.05 10.80 3.01
CA ARG A 356 18.69 10.37 1.65
C ARG A 356 19.31 11.24 0.57
N VAL A 357 19.42 12.55 0.79
CA VAL A 357 20.05 13.48 -0.16
C VAL A 357 21.53 13.15 -0.26
N GLU A 358 22.21 12.90 0.86
CA GLU A 358 23.61 12.50 0.89
C GLU A 358 23.86 11.20 0.11
N GLN A 359 23.07 10.15 0.38
CA GLN A 359 23.14 8.89 -0.38
C GLN A 359 22.88 9.10 -1.88
N LYS A 360 21.98 10.03 -2.24
CA LYS A 360 21.68 10.34 -3.63
C LYS A 360 22.79 11.13 -4.31
N LEU A 361 23.44 12.06 -3.61
CA LEU A 361 24.59 12.81 -4.11
C LEU A 361 25.80 11.90 -4.34
N ALA A 362 26.02 10.92 -3.46
CA ALA A 362 27.02 9.87 -3.67
C ALA A 362 26.70 8.96 -4.87
N SER A 363 25.47 8.96 -5.37
CA SER A 363 25.05 8.14 -6.51
C SER A 363 25.27 8.85 -7.86
N ARG A 364 25.59 8.07 -8.89
CA ARG A 364 25.73 8.59 -10.28
C ARG A 364 24.46 9.24 -10.85
N ARG A 365 23.29 8.98 -10.24
CA ARG A 365 21.99 9.53 -10.69
C ARG A 365 21.79 11.00 -10.30
N ALA A 366 22.65 11.58 -9.47
CA ALA A 366 22.57 13.00 -9.15
C ALA A 366 22.69 13.88 -10.41
N GLY A 367 23.56 13.48 -11.35
CA GLY A 367 23.79 14.20 -12.61
C GLY A 367 22.54 14.35 -13.49
N GLU A 368 21.67 13.34 -13.53
CA GLU A 368 20.42 13.36 -14.32
C GLU A 368 19.43 14.44 -13.85
N VAL A 369 19.52 14.86 -12.58
CA VAL A 369 18.58 15.80 -11.97
C VAL A 369 19.10 17.25 -12.00
N LEU A 370 20.40 17.47 -12.26
CA LEU A 370 21.02 18.79 -12.23
C LEU A 370 20.32 19.79 -13.16
N ASN A 371 19.89 19.35 -14.34
CA ASN A 371 19.15 20.19 -15.30
C ASN A 371 17.82 20.73 -14.75
N ARG A 372 17.21 20.02 -13.78
CA ARG A 372 15.95 20.45 -13.12
C ARG A 372 16.18 21.35 -11.92
N LEU A 373 17.37 21.29 -11.31
CA LEU A 373 17.76 22.13 -10.17
C LEU A 373 18.32 23.48 -10.64
N HIS A 374 18.87 23.52 -11.86
CA HIS A 374 19.42 24.74 -12.44
C HIS A 374 18.33 25.75 -12.79
N VAL A 375 18.33 26.89 -12.11
CA VAL A 375 17.51 28.05 -12.47
C VAL A 375 18.29 28.91 -13.47
N ALA A 376 17.76 29.06 -14.68
CA ALA A 376 18.39 29.87 -15.71
C ALA A 376 18.34 31.36 -15.35
N MET A 377 19.51 31.96 -15.15
CA MET A 377 19.63 33.39 -14.91
C MET A 377 19.72 34.14 -16.24
N PRO A 378 18.77 35.05 -16.56
CA PRO A 378 18.80 35.79 -17.81
C PRO A 378 20.01 36.73 -17.84
N LYS A 379 20.82 36.66 -18.89
CA LYS A 379 21.92 37.60 -19.11
C LYS A 379 21.36 38.92 -19.67
N PRO A 380 21.75 40.09 -19.15
CA PRO A 380 21.34 41.39 -19.70
C PRO A 380 21.75 41.48 -21.18
N ARG A 381 20.76 41.65 -22.07
CA ARG A 381 20.98 41.75 -23.53
C ARG A 381 20.85 43.18 -24.04
N ASP A 382 19.85 43.90 -23.56
CA ASP A 382 19.52 45.27 -23.96
C ASP A 382 19.15 46.11 -22.73
N SER A 383 19.19 47.44 -22.86
CA SER A 383 18.82 48.39 -21.80
C SER A 383 17.31 48.64 -21.69
N ARG A 384 16.47 47.75 -22.24
CA ARG A 384 15.00 47.91 -22.24
C ARG A 384 14.39 47.27 -21.00
N SER A 385 13.67 48.07 -20.21
CA SER A 385 12.91 47.59 -19.07
C SER A 385 11.65 46.82 -19.52
N ARG A 386 11.40 45.67 -18.89
CA ARG A 386 10.22 44.82 -19.12
C ARG A 386 9.56 44.49 -17.78
N PRO A 387 8.86 45.45 -17.16
CA PRO A 387 8.21 45.22 -15.87
C PRO A 387 7.01 44.29 -16.02
N ALA A 388 6.65 43.59 -14.94
CA ALA A 388 5.40 42.85 -14.88
C ALA A 388 4.22 43.84 -14.86
N VAL A 389 3.28 43.70 -15.79
CA VAL A 389 2.09 44.56 -15.86
C VAL A 389 0.94 43.86 -15.14
N ILE A 390 0.61 44.34 -13.94
CA ILE A 390 -0.55 43.87 -13.16
C ILE A 390 -1.59 44.99 -13.17
N PRO A 391 -2.79 44.78 -13.76
CA PRO A 391 -3.83 45.81 -13.81
C PRO A 391 -4.24 46.27 -12.40
N HIS A 392 -4.50 47.57 -12.24
CA HIS A 392 -4.94 48.14 -10.96
C HIS A 392 -6.22 47.50 -10.43
N SER A 393 -7.15 47.09 -11.31
CA SER A 393 -8.38 46.38 -10.93
C SER A 393 -8.10 45.07 -10.19
N VAL A 394 -7.07 44.32 -10.61
CA VAL A 394 -6.67 43.06 -9.95
C VAL A 394 -6.07 43.32 -8.58
N ALA A 395 -5.25 44.37 -8.45
CA ALA A 395 -4.66 44.76 -7.17
C ALA A 395 -5.73 45.20 -6.15
N ILE A 396 -6.67 46.05 -6.57
CA ILE A 396 -7.80 46.51 -5.74
C ILE A 396 -8.68 45.33 -5.33
N ASN A 397 -9.02 44.42 -6.25
CA ASN A 397 -9.82 43.24 -5.94
C ASN A 397 -9.12 42.29 -4.96
N ARG A 398 -7.80 42.11 -5.08
CA ARG A 398 -7.02 41.33 -4.10
C ARG A 398 -7.06 41.96 -2.71
N ALA A 399 -6.94 43.29 -2.62
CA ALA A 399 -7.02 44.02 -1.35
C ALA A 399 -8.41 43.90 -0.70
N LYS A 400 -9.49 44.16 -1.47
CA LYS A 400 -10.87 44.02 -0.99
C LYS A 400 -11.23 42.57 -0.62
N LYS A 401 -10.65 41.57 -1.31
CA LYS A 401 -10.84 40.15 -0.96
C LYS A 401 -10.14 39.82 0.37
N ALA A 402 -8.99 40.42 0.64
CA ALA A 402 -8.28 40.25 1.90
C ALA A 402 -8.99 40.93 3.08
N SER A 403 -9.67 42.07 2.87
CA SER A 403 -10.48 42.74 3.89
C SER A 403 -11.85 42.10 4.13
N GLY A 404 -12.27 41.15 3.28
CA GLY A 404 -13.57 40.50 3.38
C GLY A 404 -14.75 41.34 2.89
N GLU A 405 -14.49 42.49 2.27
CA GLU A 405 -15.51 43.45 1.79
C GLU A 405 -16.09 43.09 0.41
N LEU A 406 -15.56 42.06 -0.26
CA LEU A 406 -16.07 41.63 -1.57
C LEU A 406 -17.32 40.77 -1.40
N PRO A 407 -18.46 41.12 -2.02
CA PRO A 407 -19.61 40.23 -2.06
C PRO A 407 -19.24 38.92 -2.79
N PRO A 408 -19.89 37.79 -2.45
CA PRO A 408 -19.68 36.54 -3.16
C PRO A 408 -20.04 36.71 -4.64
N MET A 409 -19.10 36.44 -5.52
CA MET A 409 -19.32 36.50 -6.97
C MET A 409 -20.25 35.37 -7.39
N ILE A 410 -21.37 35.72 -8.03
CA ILE A 410 -22.26 34.73 -8.65
C ILE A 410 -21.51 34.12 -9.83
N THR A 411 -21.25 32.83 -9.74
CA THR A 411 -20.58 32.09 -10.81
C THR A 411 -21.61 31.53 -11.78
N GLU A 412 -21.22 31.33 -13.04
CA GLU A 412 -22.08 30.69 -14.04
C GLU A 412 -22.56 29.30 -13.60
N LYS A 413 -21.74 28.59 -12.81
CA LYS A 413 -22.11 27.31 -12.22
C LYS A 413 -23.29 27.44 -11.25
N MET A 414 -23.33 28.50 -10.44
CA MET A 414 -24.46 28.76 -9.53
C MET A 414 -25.73 29.08 -10.33
N LEU A 415 -25.61 29.94 -11.36
CA LEU A 415 -26.73 30.22 -12.26
C LEU A 415 -27.23 28.97 -12.98
N GLN A 416 -26.33 28.07 -13.37
CA GLN A 416 -26.69 26.80 -13.96
C GLN A 416 -27.47 25.92 -12.97
N GLU A 417 -27.00 25.79 -11.71
CA GLU A 417 -27.67 25.01 -10.68
C GLU A 417 -29.06 25.57 -10.33
N GLU A 418 -29.21 26.89 -10.30
CA GLU A 418 -30.51 27.56 -10.08
C GLU A 418 -31.48 27.37 -11.25
N ASN A 419 -30.97 27.38 -12.49
CA ASN A 419 -31.79 27.35 -13.71
C ASN A 419 -31.94 25.95 -14.32
N GLY A 420 -32.06 24.92 -13.48
CA GLY A 420 -32.40 23.55 -13.90
C GLY A 420 -31.22 22.61 -14.13
N GLY A 421 -29.99 23.05 -13.85
CA GLY A 421 -28.80 22.20 -13.81
C GLY A 421 -28.18 21.88 -15.16
N ALA A 422 -27.19 20.99 -15.12
CA ALA A 422 -26.45 20.57 -16.30
C ALA A 422 -27.34 19.79 -17.28
N GLY A 423 -27.40 20.26 -18.53
CA GLY A 423 -28.20 19.66 -19.61
C GLY A 423 -29.54 20.35 -19.88
N VAL A 424 -30.02 21.20 -18.97
CA VAL A 424 -31.23 22.04 -19.17
C VAL A 424 -30.85 23.51 -19.31
N TYR A 425 -29.90 23.98 -18.51
CA TYR A 425 -29.42 25.35 -18.59
C TYR A 425 -28.73 25.64 -19.93
N SER A 426 -29.24 26.62 -20.66
CA SER A 426 -28.59 27.18 -21.85
C SER A 426 -27.89 28.47 -21.47
N ALA A 427 -26.56 28.43 -21.38
CA ALA A 427 -25.75 29.61 -21.09
C ALA A 427 -25.82 30.61 -22.26
N ASP A 428 -26.29 31.82 -22.00
CA ASP A 428 -26.28 32.89 -22.98
C ASP A 428 -24.85 33.42 -23.16
N LEU A 429 -24.35 33.32 -24.40
CA LEU A 429 -23.00 33.76 -24.77
C LEU A 429 -22.91 35.26 -25.01
N ARG A 430 -24.04 35.93 -25.31
CA ARG A 430 -24.09 37.34 -25.72
C ARG A 430 -24.21 38.30 -24.54
N LYS A 431 -24.75 37.83 -23.39
CA LYS A 431 -25.03 38.65 -22.19
C LYS A 431 -23.85 39.50 -21.69
N ASN A 432 -22.61 39.02 -21.87
CA ASN A 432 -21.39 39.66 -21.35
C ASN A 432 -20.57 40.42 -22.42
N TYR A 433 -21.11 40.64 -23.62
CA TYR A 433 -20.41 41.42 -24.63
C TYR A 433 -20.31 42.89 -24.20
N LEU A 434 -19.24 43.57 -24.62
CA LEU A 434 -19.06 45.01 -24.45
C LEU A 434 -19.23 45.63 -25.84
N LEU A 435 -20.38 46.24 -26.07
CA LEU A 435 -20.72 46.95 -27.30
C LEU A 435 -20.91 48.45 -26.99
N ASP A 436 -20.88 49.29 -28.02
CA ASP A 436 -21.12 50.73 -27.85
C ASP A 436 -22.56 51.02 -27.38
N ASP A 437 -23.51 50.18 -27.80
CA ASP A 437 -24.89 50.16 -27.33
C ASP A 437 -25.25 48.76 -26.84
N ASP A 438 -25.83 48.68 -25.64
CA ASP A 438 -26.25 47.41 -25.02
C ASP A 438 -27.46 46.79 -25.74
N ASP A 439 -28.27 47.61 -26.44
CA ASP A 439 -29.44 47.14 -27.17
C ASP A 439 -29.06 46.21 -28.34
N TRP A 440 -27.86 46.38 -28.91
CA TRP A 440 -27.38 45.59 -30.04
C TRP A 440 -26.91 44.18 -29.66
N LYS A 441 -26.84 43.84 -28.37
CA LYS A 441 -26.30 42.55 -27.89
C LYS A 441 -27.04 41.34 -28.46
N TYR A 442 -28.33 41.47 -28.71
CA TYR A 442 -29.18 40.39 -29.19
C TYR A 442 -29.49 40.47 -30.69
N ASP A 443 -28.92 41.45 -31.40
CA ASP A 443 -29.09 41.58 -32.83
C ASP A 443 -28.58 40.34 -33.57
N ILE A 444 -29.31 39.97 -34.61
CA ILE A 444 -28.94 38.85 -35.48
C ILE A 444 -28.05 39.44 -36.57
N VAL A 445 -26.75 39.17 -36.47
CA VAL A 445 -25.79 39.56 -37.51
C VAL A 445 -26.06 38.70 -38.75
N PRO A 446 -26.48 39.28 -39.89
CA PRO A 446 -26.66 38.52 -41.11
C PRO A 446 -25.30 38.05 -41.63
N GLU A 447 -25.05 36.75 -41.58
CA GLU A 447 -23.78 36.17 -42.04
C GLU A 447 -23.69 36.07 -43.56
N ASN A 448 -24.83 35.84 -44.23
CA ASN A 448 -24.89 35.63 -45.67
C ASN A 448 -25.90 36.56 -46.33
N TYR A 449 -25.56 37.10 -47.49
CA TYR A 449 -26.46 37.88 -48.34
C TYR A 449 -26.24 37.54 -49.81
N ASN A 450 -27.29 37.07 -50.49
CA ASN A 450 -27.26 36.69 -51.93
C ASN A 450 -26.15 35.68 -52.29
N GLY A 451 -25.92 34.68 -51.44
CA GLY A 451 -24.96 33.60 -51.69
C GLY A 451 -23.49 33.97 -51.47
N LYS A 452 -23.22 35.08 -50.77
CA LYS A 452 -21.91 35.47 -50.26
C LYS A 452 -21.96 35.73 -48.77
#